data_AF-A0A4Q3BQ24-F1
#
_entry.id   AF-A0A4Q3BQ24-F1
#
_cell.length_a   1.000
_cell.length_b   1.000
_cell.length_c   1.000
_cell.angle_alpha   90.00
_cell.angle_beta   90.00
_cell.angle_gamma   90.00
#
_symmetry.space_group_name_H-M   'P 1'
#
loop_
_entity.id
_entity.type
_entity.pdbx_description
1 polymer ?
#
loop_
_entity_poly.entity_id
_entity_poly.type
_entity_poly.pdbx_seq_one_letter_code
_entity_poly.pdbx_strand_id
1 'polypeptide(L)'
;MGYDREPRYLHPFIAARLPEILNAVKLKLPADHSVKLVSAHRTPDDQFKLFKQGRIFRNGSWVKVGPVVTHLDGFVKASRHNNMPCTAFDIGIFRGNTYLGDSPLYKHIKEGTKHGLEWGGNWARFKDMPHLEMPPSTFFKSSLEKDQGLVWQHYLQMAGSYNGAMDGIFGTNSLIALKQTTGQETRNLKAWDLLYNRFGKLDARYL
;
A
#
# COMPACT_ATOMS: atom_id res chain seq x y z
N MET A 1 -16.36 -4.40 4.43
CA MET A 1 -14.90 -4.66 4.36
C MET A 1 -14.21 -3.61 5.19
N GLY A 2 -13.46 -4.02 6.21
CA GLY A 2 -12.61 -3.10 6.97
C GLY A 2 -11.27 -3.00 6.26
N TYR A 3 -11.17 -2.14 5.26
CA TYR A 3 -9.85 -1.80 4.71
C TYR A 3 -9.05 -1.12 5.80
N ASP A 4 -7.78 -1.47 5.91
CA ASP A 4 -6.90 -0.78 6.80
C ASP A 4 -6.77 0.68 6.33
N ARG A 5 -6.96 1.62 7.25
CA ARG A 5 -6.86 3.06 6.98
C ARG A 5 -5.70 3.67 7.73
N GLU A 6 -4.88 2.84 8.38
CA GLU A 6 -3.80 3.29 9.22
C GLU A 6 -2.56 3.55 8.36
N PRO A 7 -2.00 4.77 8.42
CA PRO A 7 -0.78 5.10 7.71
C PRO A 7 0.43 4.24 8.09
N ARG A 8 0.38 3.51 9.21
CA ARG A 8 1.49 2.68 9.70
C ARG A 8 1.88 1.54 8.76
N TYR A 9 0.98 1.13 7.87
CA TYR A 9 1.27 0.08 6.91
C TYR A 9 1.84 0.61 5.58
N LEU A 10 1.86 1.92 5.37
CA LEU A 10 2.38 2.52 4.15
C LEU A 10 3.90 2.42 4.11
N HIS A 11 4.43 2.21 2.91
CA HIS A 11 5.88 2.30 2.67
C HIS A 11 6.40 3.66 3.14
N PRO A 12 7.58 3.77 3.79
CA PRO A 12 8.03 5.05 4.36
C PRO A 12 8.11 6.19 3.34
N PHE A 13 8.42 5.87 2.07
CA PHE A 13 8.31 6.81 0.95
C PHE A 13 6.91 7.47 0.89
N ILE A 14 5.85 6.67 0.92
CA ILE A 14 4.46 7.14 0.87
C ILE A 14 4.09 7.82 2.19
N ALA A 15 4.41 7.20 3.32
CA ALA A 15 4.06 7.72 4.64
C ALA A 15 4.67 9.11 4.91
N ALA A 16 5.83 9.42 4.32
CA ALA A 16 6.45 10.75 4.39
C ALA A 16 5.67 11.82 3.61
N ARG A 17 5.03 11.45 2.50
CA ARG A 17 4.38 12.37 1.57
C ARG A 17 2.88 12.49 1.78
N LEU A 18 2.26 11.52 2.46
CA LEU A 18 0.81 11.44 2.62
C LEU A 18 0.19 12.75 3.17
N PRO A 19 0.70 13.42 4.22
CA PRO A 19 0.09 14.66 4.71
C PRO A 19 0.04 15.77 3.66
N GLU A 20 1.13 15.94 2.90
CA GLU A 20 1.22 16.95 1.84
C GLU A 20 0.29 16.62 0.68
N ILE A 21 0.21 15.35 0.29
CA ILE A 21 -0.70 14.88 -0.75
C ILE A 21 -2.15 15.15 -0.34
N LEU A 22 -2.56 14.74 0.87
CA LEU A 22 -3.92 14.98 1.36
C LEU A 22 -4.23 16.48 1.40
N ASN A 23 -3.28 17.32 1.85
CA ASN A 23 -3.45 18.76 1.84
C ASN A 23 -3.59 19.32 0.41
N ALA A 24 -2.74 18.89 -0.52
CA ALA A 24 -2.78 19.33 -1.92
C ALA A 24 -4.12 18.97 -2.59
N VAL A 25 -4.65 17.76 -2.34
CA VAL A 25 -5.98 17.38 -2.83
C VAL A 25 -7.06 18.23 -2.17
N LYS A 26 -7.04 18.39 -0.84
CA LYS A 26 -8.03 19.20 -0.10
C LYS A 26 -8.11 20.64 -0.59
N LEU A 27 -6.96 21.27 -0.91
CA LEU A 27 -6.91 22.63 -1.46
C LEU A 27 -7.58 22.78 -2.83
N LYS A 28 -7.84 21.67 -3.53
CA LYS A 28 -8.58 21.65 -4.81
C LYS A 28 -10.07 21.36 -4.65
N LEU A 29 -10.54 21.01 -3.45
CA LEU A 29 -11.92 20.65 -3.20
C LEU A 29 -12.75 21.83 -2.68
N PRO A 30 -14.08 21.80 -2.84
CA PRO A 30 -14.96 22.79 -2.21
C PRO A 30 -14.83 22.81 -0.68
N ALA A 31 -15.22 23.92 -0.06
CA ALA A 31 -14.99 24.17 1.37
C ALA A 31 -15.58 23.07 2.27
N ASP A 32 -16.78 22.59 1.95
CA ASP A 32 -17.54 21.55 2.67
C ASP A 32 -17.08 20.11 2.42
N HIS A 33 -16.03 19.92 1.61
CA HIS A 33 -15.49 18.58 1.31
C HIS A 33 -14.30 18.23 2.18
N SER A 34 -14.03 16.95 2.41
CA SER A 34 -12.80 16.50 3.05
C SER A 34 -12.17 15.33 2.29
N VAL A 35 -10.88 15.08 2.55
CA VAL A 35 -10.15 13.94 1.98
C VAL A 35 -9.56 13.11 3.10
N LYS A 36 -9.59 11.79 2.93
CA LYS A 36 -9.02 10.86 3.92
C LYS A 36 -8.38 9.69 3.20
N LEU A 37 -7.36 9.09 3.82
CA LEU A 37 -6.91 7.75 3.47
C LEU A 37 -8.06 6.77 3.75
N VAL A 38 -8.48 6.02 2.73
CA VAL A 38 -9.60 5.05 2.86
C VAL A 38 -9.18 3.60 2.65
N SER A 39 -8.00 3.37 2.07
CA SER A 39 -7.38 2.04 1.96
C SER A 39 -5.85 2.17 1.92
N ALA A 40 -5.17 1.49 2.83
CA ALA A 40 -3.73 1.28 2.85
C ALA A 40 -3.45 -0.21 2.58
N HIS A 41 -3.09 -0.97 3.61
CA HIS A 41 -2.86 -2.40 3.46
C HIS A 41 -4.17 -3.19 3.32
N ARG A 42 -4.12 -4.24 2.50
CA ARG A 42 -5.20 -5.19 2.27
C ARG A 42 -4.61 -6.59 2.31
N THR A 43 -5.20 -7.50 3.08
CA THR A 43 -4.75 -8.90 3.05
C THR A 43 -5.06 -9.57 1.70
N PRO A 44 -4.35 -10.65 1.32
CA PRO A 44 -4.74 -11.48 0.18
C PRO A 44 -6.20 -11.93 0.23
N ASP A 45 -6.72 -12.31 1.40
CA ASP A 45 -8.12 -12.70 1.59
C ASP A 45 -9.09 -11.53 1.32
N ASP A 46 -8.78 -10.33 1.79
CA ASP A 46 -9.62 -9.15 1.51
C ASP A 46 -9.57 -8.75 0.03
N GLN A 47 -8.41 -8.89 -0.61
CA GLN A 47 -8.27 -8.71 -2.05
C GLN A 47 -9.10 -9.75 -2.82
N PHE A 48 -9.12 -11.00 -2.35
CA PHE A 48 -9.92 -12.04 -2.96
C PHE A 48 -11.42 -11.77 -2.84
N LYS A 49 -11.88 -11.21 -1.71
CA LYS A 49 -13.28 -10.76 -1.57
C LYS A 49 -13.64 -9.69 -2.60
N LEU A 50 -12.72 -8.77 -2.94
CA LEU A 50 -12.90 -7.80 -4.02
C LEU A 50 -12.92 -8.47 -5.40
N PHE A 51 -11.98 -9.39 -5.63
CA PHE A 51 -11.90 -10.15 -6.88
C PHE A 51 -13.19 -10.91 -7.17
N LYS A 52 -13.87 -11.45 -6.17
CA LYS A 52 -15.14 -12.15 -6.36
C LYS A 52 -16.30 -11.25 -6.84
N GLN A 53 -16.22 -9.94 -6.66
CA GLN A 53 -17.29 -9.05 -7.07
C GLN A 53 -17.43 -9.03 -8.60
N GLY A 54 -18.68 -9.19 -9.07
CA GLY A 54 -18.98 -9.32 -10.50
C GLY A 54 -18.52 -10.65 -11.11
N ARG A 55 -18.20 -11.66 -10.29
CA ARG A 55 -17.76 -12.98 -10.74
C ARG A 55 -18.53 -14.11 -10.06
N ILE A 56 -18.65 -15.24 -10.76
CA ILE A 56 -19.08 -16.52 -10.19
C ILE A 56 -18.02 -17.58 -10.46
N PHE A 57 -17.93 -18.60 -9.59
CA PHE A 57 -17.06 -19.75 -9.83
C PHE A 57 -17.84 -20.83 -10.57
N ARG A 58 -17.40 -21.19 -11.77
CA ARG A 58 -18.03 -22.21 -12.62
C ARG A 58 -16.97 -22.99 -13.39
N ASN A 59 -17.12 -24.31 -13.46
CA ASN A 59 -16.23 -25.20 -14.21
C ASN A 59 -14.74 -25.03 -13.83
N GLY A 60 -14.45 -24.90 -12.54
CA GLY A 60 -13.07 -24.75 -12.05
C GLY A 60 -12.44 -23.38 -12.30
N SER A 61 -13.20 -22.37 -12.71
CA SER A 61 -12.68 -21.03 -13.00
C SER A 61 -13.62 -19.91 -12.57
N TRP A 62 -13.06 -18.73 -12.28
CA TRP A 62 -13.81 -17.53 -12.00
C TRP A 62 -14.23 -16.84 -13.31
N VAL A 63 -15.54 -16.71 -13.51
CA VAL A 63 -16.13 -16.13 -14.72
C VAL A 63 -16.76 -14.78 -14.39
N LYS A 64 -16.46 -13.74 -15.18
CA LYS A 64 -17.07 -12.42 -15.05
C LYS A 64 -18.53 -12.46 -15.51
N VAL A 65 -19.44 -12.04 -14.63
CA VAL A 65 -20.88 -11.94 -14.87
C VAL A 65 -21.44 -10.53 -14.67
N GLY A 66 -20.62 -9.60 -14.21
CA GLY A 66 -21.00 -8.21 -13.99
C GLY A 66 -19.79 -7.27 -13.90
N PRO A 67 -19.99 -6.02 -13.47
CA PRO A 67 -18.90 -5.08 -13.20
C PRO A 67 -17.93 -5.65 -12.17
N VAL A 68 -16.63 -5.55 -12.46
CA VAL A 68 -15.56 -6.03 -11.58
C VAL A 68 -14.79 -4.84 -11.04
N VAL A 69 -14.37 -4.93 -9.78
CA VAL A 69 -13.63 -3.86 -9.09
C VAL A 69 -12.13 -4.10 -9.05
N THR A 70 -11.68 -5.29 -9.45
CA THR A 70 -10.26 -5.63 -9.60
C THR A 70 -10.09 -6.86 -10.49
N HIS A 71 -8.90 -7.03 -11.05
CA HIS A 71 -8.45 -8.23 -11.76
C HIS A 71 -7.40 -9.04 -10.97
N LEU A 72 -7.06 -8.60 -9.76
CA LEU A 72 -6.01 -9.17 -8.92
C LEU A 72 -6.68 -9.98 -7.81
N ASP A 73 -6.37 -11.27 -7.72
CA ASP A 73 -6.98 -12.19 -6.76
C ASP A 73 -6.34 -12.16 -5.36
N GLY A 74 -5.13 -11.61 -5.25
CA GLY A 74 -4.37 -11.49 -4.00
C GLY A 74 -3.43 -12.66 -3.70
N PHE A 75 -3.57 -13.82 -4.36
CA PHE A 75 -2.78 -15.02 -4.14
C PHE A 75 -1.83 -15.32 -5.32
N VAL A 76 -2.38 -15.44 -6.53
CA VAL A 76 -1.61 -15.63 -7.77
C VAL A 76 -1.17 -14.28 -8.33
N LYS A 77 -2.07 -13.29 -8.31
CA LYS A 77 -1.78 -11.91 -8.70
C LYS A 77 -2.05 -10.97 -7.55
N ALA A 78 -0.98 -10.52 -6.90
CA ALA A 78 -1.05 -9.59 -5.79
C ALA A 78 -1.37 -8.16 -6.27
N SER A 79 -2.15 -7.44 -5.47
CA SER A 79 -2.29 -5.99 -5.52
C SER A 79 -1.14 -5.31 -4.79
N ARG A 80 -0.81 -4.07 -5.17
CA ARG A 80 0.14 -3.21 -4.44
C ARG A 80 -0.29 -2.95 -2.98
N HIS A 81 -1.59 -3.07 -2.68
CA HIS A 81 -2.10 -3.02 -1.31
C HIS A 81 -1.76 -4.27 -0.48
N ASN A 82 -1.42 -5.40 -1.12
CA ASN A 82 -1.04 -6.64 -0.43
C ASN A 82 0.42 -6.66 0.04
N ASN A 83 1.22 -5.67 -0.39
CA ASN A 83 2.61 -5.55 0.01
C ASN A 83 2.73 -5.16 1.48
N MET A 84 3.79 -5.63 2.14
CA MET A 84 4.17 -5.21 3.49
C MET A 84 5.61 -4.68 3.50
N PRO A 85 5.83 -3.38 3.68
CA PRO A 85 4.81 -2.33 3.72
C PRO A 85 4.07 -2.16 2.38
N CYS A 86 2.87 -1.58 2.41
CA CYS A 86 2.06 -1.38 1.21
C CYS A 86 2.60 -0.23 0.36
N THR A 87 2.64 -0.45 -0.95
CA THR A 87 3.22 0.50 -1.93
C THR A 87 2.13 1.19 -2.76
N ALA A 88 0.88 1.11 -2.32
CA ALA A 88 -0.26 1.80 -2.88
C ALA A 88 -1.29 2.15 -1.80
N PHE A 89 -2.12 3.14 -2.10
CA PHE A 89 -3.16 3.62 -1.21
C PHE A 89 -4.27 4.34 -1.97
N ASP A 90 -5.47 4.34 -1.38
CA ASP A 90 -6.65 5.01 -1.92
C ASP A 90 -7.02 6.23 -1.08
N ILE A 91 -7.29 7.35 -1.74
CA ILE A 91 -7.85 8.56 -1.12
C ILE A 91 -9.36 8.61 -1.39
N GLY A 92 -10.15 8.76 -0.33
CA GLY A 92 -11.58 8.98 -0.42
C GLY A 92 -11.96 10.44 -0.26
N ILE A 93 -12.96 10.89 -1.01
CA ILE A 93 -13.51 12.23 -0.93
C ILE A 93 -14.87 12.18 -0.22
N PHE A 94 -15.12 13.14 0.65
CA PHE A 94 -16.35 13.25 1.43
C PHE A 94 -16.97 14.63 1.26
N ARG A 95 -18.29 14.72 1.26
CA ARG A 95 -19.05 15.97 1.46
C ARG A 95 -19.68 15.93 2.85
N GLY A 96 -19.22 16.78 3.77
CA GLY A 96 -19.48 16.58 5.19
C GLY A 96 -19.03 15.18 5.62
N ASN A 97 -19.96 14.36 6.12
CA ASN A 97 -19.72 12.96 6.52
C ASN A 97 -20.06 11.93 5.43
N THR A 98 -20.57 12.36 4.27
CA THR A 98 -20.99 11.44 3.20
C THR A 98 -19.81 11.12 2.29
N TYR A 99 -19.47 9.83 2.18
CA TYR A 99 -18.47 9.34 1.23
C TYR A 99 -18.99 9.47 -0.20
N LEU A 100 -18.21 10.10 -1.07
CA LEU A 100 -18.50 10.19 -2.50
C LEU A 100 -17.81 9.01 -3.19
N GLY A 101 -18.54 7.92 -3.43
CA GLY A 101 -17.98 6.72 -4.06
C GLY A 101 -17.69 6.87 -5.56
N ASP A 102 -18.40 7.79 -6.21
CA ASP A 102 -18.17 8.20 -7.59
C ASP A 102 -18.32 9.73 -7.67
N SER A 103 -17.31 10.42 -8.19
CA SER A 103 -17.31 11.88 -8.29
C SER A 103 -16.26 12.37 -9.29
N PRO A 104 -16.55 13.42 -10.08
CA PRO A 104 -15.55 14.07 -10.90
C PRO A 104 -14.42 14.71 -10.07
N LEU A 105 -14.60 14.88 -8.74
CA LEU A 105 -13.60 15.43 -7.85
C LEU A 105 -12.38 14.52 -7.67
N TYR A 106 -12.49 13.21 -7.93
CA TYR A 106 -11.34 12.30 -7.85
C TYR A 106 -10.23 12.65 -8.86
N LYS A 107 -10.52 13.47 -9.89
CA LYS A 107 -9.49 14.03 -10.78
C LYS A 107 -8.41 14.82 -10.03
N HIS A 108 -8.69 15.29 -8.81
CA HIS A 108 -7.74 16.05 -7.99
C HIS A 108 -6.73 15.15 -7.27
N ILE A 109 -6.96 13.83 -7.18
CA ILE A 109 -5.98 12.89 -6.60
C ILE A 109 -4.68 12.84 -7.42
N LYS A 110 -4.74 13.25 -8.70
CA LYS A 110 -3.56 13.46 -9.55
C LYS A 110 -2.49 14.37 -8.91
N GLU A 111 -2.83 15.20 -7.93
CA GLU A 111 -1.84 16.00 -7.19
C GLU A 111 -0.75 15.12 -6.55
N GLY A 112 -1.05 13.85 -6.24
CA GLY A 112 -0.07 12.87 -5.77
C GLY A 112 1.11 12.65 -6.74
N THR A 113 0.94 12.90 -8.05
CA THR A 113 2.04 12.73 -9.02
C THR A 113 3.16 13.74 -8.82
N LYS A 114 2.87 14.91 -8.24
CA LYS A 114 3.87 15.92 -7.87
C LYS A 114 4.80 15.45 -6.74
N HIS A 115 4.38 14.41 -6.01
CA HIS A 115 5.16 13.80 -4.93
C HIS A 115 5.84 12.50 -5.38
N GLY A 116 5.91 12.23 -6.68
CA GLY A 116 6.61 11.08 -7.25
C GLY A 116 5.81 9.78 -7.27
N LEU A 117 4.48 9.84 -7.19
CA LEU A 117 3.59 8.68 -7.28
C LEU A 117 2.98 8.55 -8.69
N GLU A 118 2.59 7.35 -9.05
CA GLU A 118 1.67 7.11 -10.17
C GLU A 118 0.23 7.18 -9.70
N TRP A 119 -0.63 7.76 -10.53
CA TRP A 119 -2.06 7.89 -10.27
C TRP A 119 -2.87 6.95 -11.16
N GLY A 120 -3.76 6.16 -10.56
CA GLY A 120 -4.57 5.17 -11.28
C GLY A 120 -5.53 5.77 -12.31
N GLY A 121 -5.88 7.06 -12.17
CA GLY A 121 -6.64 7.80 -13.19
C GLY A 121 -5.90 8.00 -14.52
N ASN A 122 -4.57 7.87 -14.53
CA ASN A 122 -3.74 7.95 -15.74
C ASN A 122 -3.61 6.60 -16.47
N TRP A 123 -4.09 5.49 -15.90
CA TRP A 123 -3.98 4.19 -16.55
C TRP A 123 -4.78 4.16 -17.87
N ALA A 124 -4.19 3.53 -18.89
CA ALA A 124 -4.80 3.42 -20.22
C ALA A 124 -6.11 2.62 -20.20
N ARG A 125 -6.24 1.67 -19.26
CA ARG A 125 -7.42 0.84 -19.04
C ARG A 125 -7.63 0.68 -17.55
N PHE A 126 -8.87 0.38 -17.16
CA PHE A 126 -9.24 0.11 -15.77
C PHE A 126 -8.86 1.25 -14.81
N LYS A 127 -9.18 2.50 -15.19
CA LYS A 127 -8.83 3.69 -14.41
C LYS A 127 -9.36 3.59 -13.00
N ASP A 128 -8.46 3.69 -12.04
CA ASP A 128 -8.77 3.66 -10.61
C ASP A 128 -8.50 5.05 -10.03
N MET A 129 -9.55 5.87 -10.01
CA MET A 129 -9.44 7.30 -9.70
C MET A 129 -9.00 7.58 -8.24
N PRO A 130 -9.41 6.79 -7.23
CA PRO A 130 -8.89 6.87 -5.85
C PRO A 130 -7.39 6.55 -5.67
N HIS A 131 -6.80 5.78 -6.59
CA HIS A 131 -5.57 5.02 -6.36
C HIS A 131 -4.28 5.79 -6.65
N LEU A 132 -3.32 5.71 -5.74
CA LEU A 132 -1.94 6.16 -5.93
C LEU A 132 -0.97 5.02 -5.59
N GLU A 133 0.09 4.85 -6.37
CA GLU A 133 1.14 3.85 -6.12
C GLU A 133 2.56 4.37 -6.38
N MET A 134 3.54 3.72 -5.76
CA MET A 134 4.96 3.95 -6.08
C MET A 134 5.26 3.44 -7.50
N PRO A 135 5.87 4.25 -8.37
CA PRO A 135 6.31 3.77 -9.68
C PRO A 135 7.47 2.78 -9.54
N PRO A 136 7.65 1.85 -10.49
CA PRO A 136 8.78 0.92 -10.50
C PRO A 136 10.16 1.57 -10.36
N SER A 137 10.32 2.79 -10.90
CA SER A 137 11.55 3.57 -10.85
C SER A 137 11.90 4.09 -9.44
N THR A 138 10.96 4.08 -8.50
CA THR A 138 11.20 4.49 -7.10
C THR A 138 11.71 3.33 -6.25
N PHE A 139 11.49 2.08 -6.66
CA PHE A 139 11.95 0.95 -5.85
C PHE A 139 13.47 0.84 -5.82
N PHE A 140 14.03 0.43 -4.68
CA PHE A 140 15.43 0.08 -4.56
C PHE A 140 15.85 -0.93 -5.64
N LYS A 141 16.85 -0.54 -6.44
CA LYS A 141 17.32 -1.29 -7.63
C LYS A 141 16.18 -1.68 -8.58
N SER A 142 15.15 -0.85 -8.68
CA SER A 142 13.93 -1.06 -9.46
C SER A 142 13.21 -2.38 -9.15
N SER A 143 13.37 -2.90 -7.93
CA SER A 143 12.84 -4.20 -7.50
C SER A 143 11.98 -4.04 -6.25
N LEU A 144 10.67 -4.25 -6.41
CA LEU A 144 9.71 -4.21 -5.30
C LEU A 144 10.15 -5.09 -4.12
N GLU A 145 10.55 -6.33 -4.39
CA GLU A 145 10.93 -7.28 -3.33
C GLU A 145 12.17 -6.81 -2.57
N LYS A 146 13.17 -6.26 -3.28
CA LYS A 146 14.37 -5.74 -2.63
C LYS A 146 14.07 -4.45 -1.85
N ASP A 147 13.26 -3.57 -2.40
CA ASP A 147 12.80 -2.35 -1.74
C ASP A 147 12.10 -2.65 -0.42
N GLN A 148 11.13 -3.58 -0.44
CA GLN A 148 10.51 -4.07 0.79
C GLN A 148 11.55 -4.70 1.72
N GLY A 149 12.39 -5.61 1.22
CA GLY A 149 13.45 -6.24 2.01
C GLY A 149 14.34 -5.23 2.74
N LEU A 150 14.65 -4.11 2.09
CA LEU A 150 15.49 -3.05 2.64
C LEU A 150 14.81 -2.36 3.84
N VAL A 151 13.51 -2.03 3.73
CA VAL A 151 12.71 -1.51 4.84
C VAL A 151 12.77 -2.44 6.05
N TRP A 152 12.57 -3.74 5.82
CA TRP A 152 12.62 -4.73 6.91
C TRP A 152 14.01 -4.82 7.52
N GLN A 153 15.06 -4.89 6.70
CA GLN A 153 16.45 -4.89 7.18
C GLN A 153 16.75 -3.65 8.04
N HIS A 154 16.23 -2.46 7.70
CA HIS A 154 16.41 -1.24 8.52
C HIS A 154 15.83 -1.40 9.92
N TYR A 155 14.60 -1.91 10.03
CA TYR A 155 14.00 -2.18 11.34
C TYR A 155 14.81 -3.21 12.14
N LEU A 156 15.32 -4.26 11.49
CA LEU A 156 16.13 -5.28 12.17
C LEU A 156 17.50 -4.75 12.60
N GLN A 157 18.09 -3.83 11.82
CA GLN A 157 19.31 -3.14 12.21
C GLN A 157 19.08 -2.20 13.41
N MET A 158 17.96 -1.47 13.42
CA MET A 158 17.55 -0.66 14.58
C MET A 158 17.30 -1.52 15.84
N ALA A 159 16.86 -2.76 15.66
CA ALA A 159 16.71 -3.72 16.75
C ALA A 159 18.03 -4.32 17.24
N GLY A 160 19.14 -4.10 16.54
CA GLY A 160 20.45 -4.67 16.84
C GLY A 160 20.56 -6.17 16.51
N SER A 161 19.56 -6.77 15.86
CA SER A 161 19.55 -8.19 15.50
C SER A 161 20.12 -8.47 14.11
N TYR A 162 20.26 -7.44 13.27
CA TYR A 162 20.83 -7.54 11.93
C TYR A 162 22.02 -6.61 11.74
N ASN A 163 23.16 -7.18 11.33
CA ASN A 163 24.40 -6.47 11.03
C ASN A 163 24.92 -6.74 9.60
N GLY A 164 24.07 -7.34 8.76
CA GLY A 164 24.40 -7.67 7.38
C GLY A 164 24.30 -6.47 6.43
N ALA A 165 24.51 -6.74 5.14
CA ALA A 165 24.40 -5.72 4.11
C ALA A 165 22.95 -5.23 3.94
N MET A 166 22.78 -3.92 3.81
CA MET A 166 21.51 -3.27 3.48
C MET A 166 21.25 -3.33 1.98
N ASP A 167 20.93 -4.51 1.48
CA ASP A 167 20.86 -4.83 0.05
C ASP A 167 19.47 -5.25 -0.45
N GLY A 168 18.49 -5.28 0.45
CA GLY A 168 17.13 -5.71 0.18
C GLY A 168 16.95 -7.21 0.00
N ILE A 169 18.03 -8.02 0.04
CA ILE A 169 17.94 -9.46 -0.13
C ILE A 169 17.58 -10.08 1.22
N PHE A 170 16.31 -10.47 1.36
CA PHE A 170 15.77 -11.00 2.60
C PHE A 170 16.06 -12.50 2.76
N GLY A 171 17.35 -12.84 2.89
CA GLY A 171 17.83 -14.22 3.02
C GLY A 171 17.87 -14.74 4.47
N THR A 172 18.61 -15.84 4.68
CA THR A 172 18.71 -16.56 5.95
C THR A 172 19.04 -15.66 7.14
N ASN A 173 20.03 -14.76 7.00
CA ASN A 173 20.43 -13.87 8.10
C ASN A 173 19.32 -12.88 8.47
N SER A 174 18.59 -12.35 7.48
CA SER A 174 17.44 -11.46 7.71
C SER A 174 16.28 -12.20 8.37
N LEU A 175 16.04 -13.47 7.99
CA LEU A 175 15.02 -14.32 8.63
C LEU A 175 15.37 -14.67 10.08
N ILE A 176 16.63 -14.99 10.37
CA ILE A 176 17.10 -15.23 11.75
C ILE A 176 16.89 -13.96 12.59
N ALA A 177 17.31 -12.80 12.09
CA ALA A 177 17.14 -11.53 12.77
C ALA A 177 15.64 -11.20 12.97
N LEU A 178 14.79 -11.48 11.97
CA LEU A 178 13.34 -11.31 12.07
C LEU A 178 12.75 -12.15 13.20
N LYS A 179 13.09 -13.45 13.25
CA LYS A 179 12.62 -14.37 14.29
C LYS A 179 13.12 -13.93 15.66
N GLN A 180 14.38 -13.56 15.79
CA GLN A 180 14.95 -13.05 17.04
C GLN A 180 14.24 -11.78 17.52
N THR A 181 13.87 -10.87 16.60
CA THR A 181 13.27 -9.57 16.95
C THR A 181 11.78 -9.66 17.25
N THR A 182 11.06 -10.50 16.52
CA THR A 182 9.58 -10.50 16.49
C THR A 182 8.95 -11.83 16.88
N GLY A 183 9.74 -12.89 17.01
CA GLY A 183 9.25 -14.26 17.17
C GLY A 183 8.52 -14.80 15.93
N GLN A 184 8.53 -14.10 14.80
CA GLN A 184 7.88 -14.53 13.55
C GLN A 184 8.91 -15.10 12.56
N GLU A 185 8.55 -16.20 11.90
CA GLU A 185 9.40 -16.85 10.89
C GLU A 185 9.35 -16.16 9.52
N THR A 186 8.31 -15.35 9.28
CA THR A 186 8.03 -14.74 7.98
C THR A 186 7.67 -13.27 8.13
N ARG A 187 7.90 -12.49 7.07
CA ARG A 187 7.42 -11.11 6.95
C ARG A 187 5.90 -11.13 6.87
N ASN A 188 5.24 -10.87 8.00
CA ASN A 188 3.78 -10.85 8.12
C ASN A 188 3.31 -9.65 8.95
N LEU A 189 1.99 -9.44 9.01
CA LEU A 189 1.39 -8.31 9.72
C LEU A 189 1.82 -8.24 11.20
N LYS A 190 1.87 -9.37 11.89
CA LYS A 190 2.26 -9.42 13.31
C LYS A 190 3.73 -8.99 13.49
N ALA A 191 4.61 -9.43 12.62
CA ALA A 191 6.01 -9.02 12.63
C ALA A 191 6.15 -7.51 12.36
N TRP A 192 5.39 -7.00 11.38
CA TRP A 192 5.36 -5.57 11.05
C TRP A 192 4.88 -4.73 12.23
N ASP A 193 3.75 -5.10 12.85
CA ASP A 193 3.19 -4.38 13.99
C ASP A 193 4.17 -4.33 15.17
N LEU A 194 4.88 -5.44 15.45
CA LEU A 194 5.91 -5.46 16.51
C LEU A 194 7.06 -4.50 16.22
N LEU A 195 7.56 -4.47 14.99
CA LEU A 195 8.64 -3.56 14.58
C LEU A 195 8.16 -2.10 14.60
N TYR A 196 7.02 -1.81 13.97
CA TYR A 196 6.47 -0.47 13.89
C TYR A 196 6.09 0.09 15.27
N ASN A 197 5.48 -0.72 16.15
CA ASN A 197 5.14 -0.26 17.50
C ASN A 197 6.40 0.05 18.34
N ARG A 198 7.50 -0.66 18.09
CA ARG A 198 8.76 -0.46 18.80
C ARG A 198 9.54 0.75 18.29
N PHE A 199 9.61 0.94 16.98
CA PHE A 199 10.52 1.91 16.34
C PHE A 199 9.81 3.07 15.64
N GLY A 200 8.49 2.99 15.50
CA GLY A 200 7.69 3.94 14.76
C GLY A 200 7.94 3.90 13.25
N LYS A 201 7.55 5.00 12.59
CA LYS A 201 7.76 5.21 11.16
C LYS A 201 9.25 5.43 10.86
N LEU A 202 9.78 4.70 9.88
CA LEU A 202 11.13 4.96 9.34
C LEU A 202 11.19 6.31 8.62
N ASP A 203 12.36 6.96 8.70
CA ASP A 203 12.66 8.12 7.88
C ASP A 203 12.82 7.69 6.42
N ALA A 204 12.21 8.45 5.51
CA ALA A 204 12.30 8.18 4.07
C ALA A 204 13.73 8.35 3.54
N ARG A 205 14.63 9.04 4.26
CA ARG A 205 16.05 9.18 3.89
C ARG A 205 16.84 7.87 3.96
N TYR A 206 16.29 6.84 4.60
CA TYR A 206 16.90 5.51 4.65
C TYR A 206 16.59 4.66 3.41
N LEU A 207 15.79 5.15 2.46
CA LEU A 207 15.29 4.39 1.31
C LEU A 207 15.46 5.14 -0.01
#